data_AF-A0A2G2LM15-F1
#
_entry.id   AF-A0A2G2LM15-F1
#
_cell.length_a   1.000
_cell.length_b   1.000
_cell.length_c   1.000
_cell.angle_alpha   90.00
_cell.angle_beta   90.00
_cell.angle_gamma   90.00
#
_symmetry.space_group_name_H-M   'P 1'
#
loop_
_entity.id
_entity.type
_entity.pdbx_description
1 polymer ?
#
loop_
_entity_poly.entity_id
_entity_poly.type
_entity_poly.pdbx_seq_one_letter_code
_entity_poly.pdbx_strand_id
1 'polypeptide(L)'
;MIALGLVLALWVQPALPLRIAPLINEARALARTQGDAIWPGFAKTPFPILYVDKTNSFLFCPVGAAKGFIALGRDPFTKCMVKTRTRVFAPGLKATFPAVDNIATVVIGAPTQTEGNATTWIATLLHEHFHQMQMGWPGYDDQVKALDLSDGDQSGGWMLNFPFPYTDDNVAGGFALMAEKLAAVLRSDDTNLAATLLAYRKARRRAFARLNARQARYGEFQLWLEGIARYSEIALAEAAIERARRAQAPYDYSALAVNLRNRVLENLQNFDLQQNKRVSFYALGAGEGLLLDRIRPNWRTQYFQSGMAMGPLLEKPE
;
A
#
# COMPACT_ATOMS: atom_id res chain seq x y z
N MET A 1 -12.01 12.10 63.50
CA MET A 1 -11.02 12.62 62.54
C MET A 1 -10.72 11.54 61.52
N ILE A 2 -11.29 11.63 60.31
CA ILE A 2 -11.00 10.71 59.20
C ILE A 2 -10.11 11.49 58.23
N ALA A 3 -8.85 11.08 58.10
CA ALA A 3 -7.92 11.65 57.13
C ALA A 3 -8.26 11.08 55.75
N LEU A 4 -8.87 11.89 54.88
CA LEU A 4 -8.98 11.60 53.45
C LEU A 4 -7.58 11.75 52.83
N GLY A 5 -6.93 10.62 52.54
CA GLY A 5 -5.72 10.60 51.71
C GLY A 5 -6.08 10.83 50.25
N LEU A 6 -5.81 12.03 49.73
CA LEU A 6 -5.86 12.31 48.29
C LEU A 6 -4.68 11.60 47.62
N VAL A 7 -4.94 10.49 46.93
CA VAL A 7 -3.97 9.90 46.00
C VAL A 7 -4.02 10.69 44.70
N LEU A 8 -3.12 11.67 44.56
CA LEU A 8 -2.83 12.32 43.28
C LEU A 8 -2.11 11.32 42.37
N ALA A 9 -2.86 10.68 41.48
CA ALA A 9 -2.26 9.95 40.37
C ALA A 9 -1.56 10.95 39.44
N LEU A 10 -0.24 11.03 39.53
CA LEU A 10 0.60 11.78 38.59
C LEU A 10 0.51 11.11 37.22
N TRP A 11 -0.31 11.67 36.33
CA TRP A 11 -0.34 11.28 34.92
C TRP A 11 0.95 11.76 34.25
N VAL A 12 1.93 10.87 34.15
CA VAL A 12 3.14 11.11 33.37
C VAL A 12 2.77 11.07 31.90
N GLN A 13 2.84 12.22 31.22
CA GLN A 13 2.60 12.28 29.78
C GLN A 13 3.67 11.46 29.03
N PRO A 14 3.28 10.67 28.01
CA PRO A 14 4.24 9.95 27.19
C PRO A 14 5.23 10.92 26.51
N ALA A 15 6.51 10.55 26.48
CA ALA A 15 7.49 11.28 25.69
C ALA A 15 7.22 11.14 24.19
N LEU A 16 7.71 12.11 23.39
CA LEU A 16 7.70 11.99 21.94
C LEU A 16 8.47 10.74 21.50
N PRO A 17 7.97 9.98 20.50
CA PRO A 17 8.62 8.76 20.04
C PRO A 17 9.80 9.07 19.10
N LEU A 18 10.85 9.71 19.62
CA LEU A 18 11.98 10.24 18.84
C LEU A 18 12.76 9.17 18.05
N ARG A 19 12.61 7.88 18.38
CA ARG A 19 13.23 6.78 17.63
C ARG A 19 12.56 6.51 16.29
N ILE A 20 11.25 6.76 16.17
CA ILE A 20 10.51 6.51 14.92
C ILE A 20 10.41 7.74 14.03
N ALA A 21 10.44 8.93 14.64
CA ALA A 21 10.28 10.20 13.95
C ALA A 21 11.26 10.41 12.75
N PRO A 22 12.54 9.99 12.80
CA PRO A 22 13.42 10.06 11.64
C PRO A 22 12.95 9.22 10.44
N LEU A 23 12.40 8.01 10.69
CA LEU A 23 11.89 7.14 9.61
C LEU A 23 10.63 7.73 8.98
N ILE A 24 9.73 8.26 9.81
CA ILE A 24 8.53 8.97 9.34
C ILE A 24 8.92 10.20 8.53
N ASN A 25 9.91 10.97 9.01
CA ASN A 25 10.39 12.14 8.29
C ASN A 25 10.96 11.77 6.93
N GLU A 26 11.72 10.68 6.83
CA GLU A 26 12.26 10.20 5.56
C GLU A 26 11.16 9.77 4.60
N ALA A 27 10.19 8.95 5.04
CA ALA A 27 9.06 8.56 4.19
C ALA A 27 8.30 9.79 3.67
N ARG A 28 8.06 10.78 4.54
CA ARG A 28 7.43 12.04 4.13
C ARG A 28 8.31 12.86 3.18
N ALA A 29 9.63 12.82 3.32
CA ALA A 29 10.55 13.50 2.41
C ALA A 29 10.55 12.86 1.01
N LEU A 30 10.52 11.53 0.94
CA LEU A 30 10.36 10.80 -0.31
C LEU A 30 9.03 11.12 -0.99
N ALA A 31 7.92 11.06 -0.25
CA ALA A 31 6.60 11.42 -0.76
C ALA A 31 6.59 12.84 -1.36
N ARG A 32 7.19 13.82 -0.67
CA ARG A 32 7.23 15.21 -1.15
C ARG A 32 8.14 15.44 -2.36
N THR A 33 9.29 14.78 -2.42
CA THR A 33 10.35 15.10 -3.39
C THR A 33 10.36 14.19 -4.61
N GLN A 34 9.90 12.95 -4.47
CA GLN A 34 9.89 11.93 -5.53
C GLN A 34 8.47 11.52 -5.92
N GLY A 35 7.50 11.67 -5.00
CA GLY A 35 6.14 11.16 -5.17
C GLY A 35 5.45 11.62 -6.44
N ASP A 36 5.42 12.93 -6.71
CA ASP A 36 4.70 13.49 -7.87
C ASP A 36 5.30 13.08 -9.23
N ALA A 37 6.57 12.68 -9.27
CA ALA A 37 7.18 12.15 -10.49
C ALA A 37 6.65 10.75 -10.85
N ILE A 38 6.17 10.00 -9.84
CA ILE A 38 5.57 8.68 -10.02
C ILE A 38 4.05 8.81 -10.09
N TRP A 39 3.44 9.46 -9.10
CA TRP A 39 2.00 9.57 -8.91
C TRP A 39 1.59 11.04 -8.78
N PRO A 40 0.96 11.63 -9.81
CA PRO A 40 0.56 13.03 -9.77
C PRO A 40 -0.36 13.35 -8.58
N GLY A 41 0.10 14.23 -7.68
CA GLY A 41 -0.65 14.64 -6.48
C GLY A 41 -0.28 13.87 -5.21
N PHE A 42 0.61 12.88 -5.29
CA PHE A 42 1.09 12.13 -4.13
C PHE A 42 1.77 13.03 -3.10
N ALA A 43 2.60 13.99 -3.53
CA ALA A 43 3.28 14.92 -2.62
C ALA A 43 2.33 15.83 -1.83
N LYS A 44 1.12 16.07 -2.37
CA LYS A 44 0.07 16.90 -1.77
C LYS A 44 -0.95 16.10 -0.97
N THR A 45 -0.95 14.77 -1.10
CA THR A 45 -1.87 13.90 -0.38
C THR A 45 -1.62 14.04 1.11
N PRO A 46 -2.65 14.29 1.94
CA PRO A 46 -2.48 14.33 3.38
C PRO A 46 -1.87 13.02 3.89
N PHE A 47 -0.85 13.13 4.73
CA PHE A 47 -0.10 11.97 5.22
C PHE A 47 -0.13 11.90 6.77
N PRO A 48 -1.32 11.82 7.40
CA PRO A 48 -1.44 11.54 8.82
C PRO A 48 -1.03 10.09 9.11
N ILE A 49 -0.24 9.90 10.17
CA ILE A 49 0.32 8.60 10.54
C ILE A 49 0.06 8.37 12.03
N LEU A 50 -0.67 7.30 12.36
CA LEU A 50 -0.87 6.82 13.71
C LEU A 50 0.14 5.70 14.00
N TYR A 51 1.25 6.08 14.61
CA TYR A 51 2.26 5.14 15.08
C TYR A 51 1.79 4.42 16.35
N VAL A 52 1.81 3.10 16.37
CA VAL A 52 1.35 2.28 17.49
C VAL A 52 2.55 1.68 18.23
N ASP A 53 2.79 2.10 19.46
CA ASP A 53 3.81 1.51 20.32
C ASP A 53 3.21 0.41 21.22
N LYS A 54 3.88 0.02 22.31
CA LYS A 54 3.38 -1.00 23.24
C LYS A 54 2.13 -0.56 24.04
N THR A 55 2.05 0.72 24.39
CA THR A 55 1.12 1.28 25.40
C THR A 55 0.27 2.44 24.90
N ASN A 56 0.75 3.20 23.93
CA ASN A 56 0.20 4.42 23.38
C ASN A 56 0.16 4.36 21.84
N SER A 57 -0.57 5.31 21.26
CA SER A 57 -0.54 5.59 19.83
C SER A 57 -0.24 7.07 19.62
N PHE A 58 0.63 7.39 18.69
CA PHE A 58 1.11 8.73 18.39
C PHE A 58 0.68 9.12 16.99
N LEU A 59 -0.19 10.12 16.90
CA LEU A 59 -0.67 10.68 15.66
C LEU A 59 0.26 11.81 15.21
N PHE A 60 1.04 11.54 14.18
CA PHE A 60 1.87 12.51 13.49
C PHE A 60 1.07 13.25 12.43
N CYS A 61 1.32 14.56 12.33
CA CYS A 61 0.75 15.41 11.29
C CYS A 61 -0.79 15.28 11.19
N PRO A 62 -1.52 15.40 12.33
CA PRO A 62 -2.96 15.18 12.36
C PRO A 62 -3.67 16.07 11.35
N VAL A 63 -4.68 15.49 10.70
CA VAL A 63 -5.68 16.20 9.92
C VAL A 63 -6.97 16.19 10.74
N GLY A 64 -7.68 17.31 10.80
CA GLY A 64 -8.90 17.42 11.61
C GLY A 64 -8.64 17.62 13.12
N ALA A 65 -9.64 17.30 13.94
CA ALA A 65 -9.61 17.58 15.38
C ALA A 65 -8.77 16.56 16.16
N ALA A 66 -8.65 15.34 15.66
CA ALA A 66 -8.13 14.15 16.33
C ALA A 66 -8.83 13.93 17.68
N LYS A 67 -10.14 13.65 17.66
CA LYS A 67 -10.94 13.45 18.88
C LYS A 67 -10.37 12.32 19.74
N GLY A 68 -10.28 12.54 21.05
CA GLY A 68 -9.73 11.57 22.00
C GLY A 68 -8.21 11.51 22.07
N PHE A 69 -7.49 12.44 21.44
CA PHE A 69 -6.05 12.58 21.57
C PHE A 69 -5.66 13.83 22.39
N ILE A 70 -4.57 13.73 23.15
CA ILE A 70 -3.93 14.85 23.85
C ILE A 70 -2.71 15.33 23.05
N ALA A 71 -2.43 16.64 23.05
CA ALA A 71 -1.27 17.19 22.36
C ALA A 71 0.03 16.88 23.13
N LEU A 72 1.07 16.42 22.42
CA LEU A 72 2.43 16.25 22.98
C LEU A 72 3.40 17.35 22.55
N GLY A 73 3.09 18.07 21.47
CA GLY A 73 3.93 19.16 20.96
C GLY A 73 4.38 18.93 19.53
N ARG A 74 5.40 19.67 19.10
CA ARG A 74 5.94 19.59 17.74
C ARG A 74 7.16 18.66 17.71
N ASP A 75 7.13 17.66 16.84
CA ASP A 75 8.24 16.74 16.67
C ASP A 75 9.43 17.40 15.94
N PRO A 76 10.67 17.25 16.44
CA PRO A 76 11.83 17.94 15.89
C PRO A 76 12.25 17.46 14.49
N PHE A 77 11.88 16.25 14.08
CA PHE A 77 12.27 15.70 12.77
C PHE A 77 11.25 16.07 11.69
N THR A 78 10.00 15.61 11.87
CA THR A 78 8.88 15.81 10.94
C THR A 78 8.36 17.24 10.94
N LYS A 79 8.69 18.03 11.97
CA LYS A 79 8.13 19.36 12.27
C LYS A 79 6.62 19.38 12.45
N CYS A 80 5.97 18.23 12.50
CA CYS A 80 4.53 18.13 12.68
C CYS A 80 4.14 18.25 14.15
N MET A 81 2.91 18.69 14.40
CA MET A 81 2.27 18.41 15.67
C MET A 81 2.13 16.90 15.86
N VAL A 82 2.39 16.44 17.07
CA VAL A 82 2.15 15.07 17.52
C VAL A 82 1.10 15.11 18.62
N LYS A 83 0.10 14.24 18.48
CA LYS A 83 -0.88 13.98 19.52
C LYS A 83 -0.80 12.52 19.95
N THR A 84 -1.20 12.19 21.17
CA THR A 84 -1.16 10.82 21.67
C THR A 84 -2.47 10.40 22.33
N ARG A 85 -2.68 9.10 22.44
CA ARG A 85 -3.71 8.46 23.25
C ARG A 85 -3.21 7.09 23.71
N THR A 86 -3.89 6.49 24.69
CA THR A 86 -3.70 5.08 25.02
C THR A 86 -3.95 4.21 23.78
N ARG A 87 -3.15 3.16 23.61
CA ARG A 87 -3.22 2.28 22.44
C ARG A 87 -4.59 1.61 22.33
N VAL A 88 -5.14 1.64 21.12
CA VAL A 88 -6.38 0.90 20.77
C VAL A 88 -6.19 -0.12 19.64
N PHE A 89 -5.12 0.02 18.85
CA PHE A 89 -4.80 -0.90 17.75
C PHE A 89 -3.69 -1.88 18.14
N ALA A 90 -3.61 -2.99 17.42
CA ALA A 90 -2.55 -3.97 17.63
C ALA A 90 -1.18 -3.40 17.20
N PRO A 91 -0.09 -3.62 17.96
CA PRO A 91 1.24 -3.12 17.61
C PRO A 91 1.84 -3.70 16.32
N GLY A 92 1.29 -4.80 15.80
CA GLY A 92 1.69 -5.39 14.52
C GLY A 92 0.84 -4.93 13.32
N LEU A 93 -0.15 -4.05 13.53
CA LEU A 93 -0.99 -3.57 12.44
C LEU A 93 -0.17 -2.72 11.47
N LYS A 94 -0.44 -2.90 10.18
CA LYS A 94 0.04 -2.09 9.05
C LYS A 94 -1.11 -1.99 8.05
N ALA A 95 -1.81 -0.87 8.08
CA ALA A 95 -2.97 -0.64 7.23
C ALA A 95 -3.34 0.85 7.19
N THR A 96 -3.87 1.28 6.07
CA THR A 96 -4.59 2.55 5.93
C THR A 96 -6.10 2.32 5.90
N PHE A 97 -6.81 3.06 6.75
CA PHE A 97 -8.27 3.06 6.83
C PHE A 97 -8.71 4.37 7.53
N PRO A 98 -10.01 4.72 7.59
CA PRO A 98 -10.47 5.99 8.17
C PRO A 98 -10.42 5.97 9.72
N ALA A 99 -9.22 5.82 10.29
CA ALA A 99 -8.99 5.46 11.69
C ALA A 99 -9.14 6.60 12.69
N VAL A 100 -9.03 7.85 12.24
CA VAL A 100 -9.11 9.06 13.08
C VAL A 100 -10.02 10.07 12.40
N ASP A 101 -11.11 10.46 13.08
CA ASP A 101 -12.09 11.43 12.57
C ASP A 101 -12.63 11.12 11.15
N ASN A 102 -12.76 9.83 10.81
CA ASN A 102 -13.13 9.35 9.48
C ASN A 102 -12.16 9.77 8.34
N ILE A 103 -10.91 10.07 8.67
CA ILE A 103 -9.85 10.44 7.72
C ILE A 103 -8.92 9.25 7.51
N ALA A 104 -8.64 8.94 6.23
CA ALA A 104 -7.68 7.91 5.84
C ALA A 104 -6.33 8.15 6.53
N THR A 105 -5.97 7.26 7.45
CA THR A 105 -4.81 7.38 8.34
C THR A 105 -4.01 6.11 8.26
N VAL A 106 -2.70 6.21 8.01
CA VAL A 106 -1.81 5.06 8.14
C VAL A 106 -1.73 4.67 9.61
N VAL A 107 -2.09 3.44 9.95
CA VAL A 107 -1.91 2.85 11.27
C VAL A 107 -0.79 1.82 11.19
N ILE A 108 0.33 2.11 11.87
CA ILE A 108 1.53 1.29 11.73
C ILE A 108 2.29 1.09 13.05
N GLY A 109 2.76 -0.13 13.27
CA GLY A 109 3.64 -0.51 14.36
C GLY A 109 5.11 -0.13 14.19
N ALA A 110 5.92 -0.48 15.20
CA ALA A 110 7.38 -0.35 15.15
C ALA A 110 8.02 -1.30 14.13
N PRO A 111 9.18 -0.95 13.52
CA PRO A 111 9.87 -1.82 12.57
C PRO A 111 10.11 -3.23 13.08
N THR A 112 10.52 -3.39 14.34
CA THR A 112 10.76 -4.71 14.97
C THR A 112 9.51 -5.58 15.10
N GLN A 113 8.32 -4.99 14.95
CA GLN A 113 7.04 -5.68 15.06
C GLN A 113 6.38 -5.91 13.70
N THR A 114 6.90 -5.32 12.61
CA THR A 114 6.24 -5.35 11.29
C THR A 114 7.14 -5.80 10.14
N GLU A 115 8.38 -5.28 10.01
CA GLU A 115 9.23 -5.47 8.82
C GLU A 115 10.69 -5.87 9.14
N GLY A 116 11.12 -5.76 10.40
CA GLY A 116 12.46 -6.13 10.87
C GLY A 116 13.59 -5.15 10.53
N ASN A 117 13.46 -4.33 9.49
CA ASN A 117 14.46 -3.30 9.13
C ASN A 117 13.83 -1.95 8.74
N ALA A 118 14.62 -0.87 8.87
CA ALA A 118 14.15 0.50 8.68
C ALA A 118 13.75 0.84 7.23
N THR A 119 14.52 0.38 6.24
CA THR A 119 14.31 0.73 4.83
C THR A 119 13.04 0.06 4.28
N THR A 120 12.81 -1.22 4.62
CA THR A 120 11.54 -1.90 4.30
C THR A 120 10.37 -1.26 5.03
N TRP A 121 10.55 -0.86 6.30
CA TRP A 121 9.50 -0.14 7.04
C TRP A 121 9.11 1.20 6.38
N ILE A 122 10.09 1.95 5.86
CA ILE A 122 9.83 3.18 5.07
C ILE A 122 9.04 2.86 3.80
N ALA A 123 9.40 1.79 3.09
CA ALA A 123 8.65 1.32 1.92
C ALA A 123 7.20 0.95 2.28
N THR A 124 6.98 0.20 3.36
CA THR A 124 5.64 -0.11 3.87
C THR A 124 4.87 1.18 4.22
N LEU A 125 5.51 2.17 4.85
CA LEU A 125 4.85 3.43 5.16
C LEU A 125 4.41 4.19 3.88
N LEU A 126 5.20 4.11 2.80
CA LEU A 126 4.86 4.68 1.49
C LEU A 126 3.77 3.88 0.76
N HIS A 127 3.75 2.55 0.92
CA HIS A 127 2.65 1.69 0.47
C HIS A 127 1.33 2.14 1.10
N GLU A 128 1.31 2.26 2.42
CA GLU A 128 0.12 2.72 3.15
C GLU A 128 -0.26 4.16 2.77
N HIS A 129 0.71 5.02 2.47
CA HIS A 129 0.44 6.36 1.97
C HIS A 129 -0.21 6.36 0.57
N PHE A 130 0.16 5.40 -0.28
CA PHE A 130 -0.51 5.22 -1.57
C PHE A 130 -1.99 4.87 -1.40
N HIS A 131 -2.33 4.07 -0.38
CA HIS A 131 -3.73 3.88 -0.01
C HIS A 131 -4.42 5.17 0.44
N GLN A 132 -3.73 6.09 1.14
CA GLN A 132 -4.31 7.41 1.46
C GLN A 132 -4.60 8.22 0.20
N MET A 133 -3.72 8.14 -0.82
CA MET A 133 -3.97 8.78 -2.11
C MET A 133 -5.15 8.16 -2.84
N GLN A 134 -5.26 6.83 -2.85
CA GLN A 134 -6.40 6.12 -3.44
C GLN A 134 -7.72 6.51 -2.78
N MET A 135 -7.78 6.44 -1.44
CA MET A 135 -8.98 6.80 -0.67
C MET A 135 -9.30 8.29 -0.76
N GLY A 136 -8.28 9.15 -0.94
CA GLY A 136 -8.45 10.59 -1.09
C GLY A 136 -8.81 11.03 -2.51
N TRP A 137 -8.83 10.11 -3.48
CA TRP A 137 -9.14 10.44 -4.86
C TRP A 137 -10.63 10.81 -5.04
N PRO A 138 -10.97 11.91 -5.74
CA PRO A 138 -12.36 12.28 -5.98
C PRO A 138 -13.15 11.17 -6.67
N GLY A 139 -14.22 10.70 -6.04
CA GLY A 139 -15.06 9.61 -6.55
C GLY A 139 -14.66 8.21 -6.07
N TYR A 140 -13.66 8.09 -5.17
CA TYR A 140 -13.30 6.80 -4.58
C TYR A 140 -14.51 6.08 -3.96
N ASP A 141 -15.24 6.72 -3.04
CA ASP A 141 -16.38 6.08 -2.37
C ASP A 141 -17.48 5.64 -3.34
N ASP A 142 -17.78 6.48 -4.35
CA ASP A 142 -18.77 6.18 -5.38
C ASP A 142 -18.35 4.97 -6.24
N GLN A 143 -17.07 4.89 -6.61
CA GLN A 143 -16.56 3.76 -7.38
C GLN A 143 -16.48 2.48 -6.54
N VAL A 144 -16.07 2.57 -5.27
CA VAL A 144 -16.10 1.44 -4.33
C VAL A 144 -17.52 0.89 -4.23
N LYS A 145 -18.52 1.77 -4.09
CA LYS A 145 -19.93 1.39 -4.08
C LYS A 145 -20.38 0.77 -5.40
N ALA A 146 -19.93 1.32 -6.54
CA ALA A 146 -20.27 0.83 -7.87
C ALA A 146 -19.72 -0.56 -8.19
N LEU A 147 -18.71 -1.05 -7.45
CA LEU A 147 -18.27 -2.45 -7.55
C LEU A 147 -19.38 -3.44 -7.18
N ASP A 148 -20.32 -3.02 -6.31
CA ASP A 148 -21.44 -3.82 -5.82
C ASP A 148 -20.97 -5.17 -5.23
N LEU A 149 -19.99 -5.12 -4.33
CA LEU A 149 -19.36 -6.30 -3.71
C LEU A 149 -19.52 -6.36 -2.19
N SER A 150 -20.07 -5.31 -1.57
CA SER A 150 -20.09 -5.21 -0.11
C SER A 150 -21.16 -6.07 0.56
N ASP A 151 -22.21 -6.46 -0.16
CA ASP A 151 -23.34 -7.23 0.39
C ASP A 151 -23.92 -6.61 1.67
N GLY A 152 -23.93 -5.27 1.74
CA GLY A 152 -24.41 -4.50 2.89
C GLY A 152 -23.36 -4.21 3.96
N ASP A 153 -22.14 -4.70 3.82
CA ASP A 153 -21.03 -4.35 4.70
C ASP A 153 -20.63 -2.87 4.58
N GLN A 154 -20.76 -2.15 5.69
CA GLN A 154 -20.39 -0.73 5.81
C GLN A 154 -19.02 -0.52 6.47
N SER A 155 -18.37 -1.57 7.01
CA SER A 155 -17.05 -1.46 7.64
C SER A 155 -15.89 -1.61 6.66
N GLY A 156 -16.17 -2.02 5.41
CA GLY A 156 -15.15 -2.32 4.40
C GLY A 156 -14.47 -3.68 4.58
N GLY A 157 -14.94 -4.52 5.50
CA GLY A 157 -14.41 -5.87 5.74
C GLY A 157 -14.52 -6.80 4.52
N TRP A 158 -15.48 -6.56 3.62
CA TRP A 158 -15.65 -7.30 2.37
C TRP A 158 -14.39 -7.21 1.50
N MET A 159 -13.66 -6.09 1.50
CA MET A 159 -12.43 -5.94 0.71
C MET A 159 -11.38 -6.97 1.13
N LEU A 160 -11.42 -7.38 2.40
CA LEU A 160 -10.51 -8.36 2.98
C LEU A 160 -11.03 -9.80 2.90
N ASN A 161 -12.35 -9.98 3.02
CA ASN A 161 -13.02 -11.26 3.27
C ASN A 161 -13.98 -11.69 2.16
N PHE A 162 -13.96 -11.03 1.00
CA PHE A 162 -14.78 -11.42 -0.14
C PHE A 162 -14.57 -12.90 -0.49
N PRO A 163 -15.64 -13.68 -0.76
CA PRO A 163 -15.55 -15.12 -1.03
C PRO A 163 -15.04 -15.40 -2.46
N PHE A 164 -13.80 -15.00 -2.73
CA PHE A 164 -13.11 -15.34 -3.97
C PHE A 164 -12.77 -16.84 -3.98
N PRO A 165 -12.87 -17.54 -5.13
CA PRO A 165 -12.68 -19.00 -5.21
C PRO A 165 -11.19 -19.38 -5.18
N TYR A 166 -10.51 -19.06 -4.07
CA TYR A 166 -9.06 -19.29 -3.92
C TYR A 166 -8.66 -20.76 -4.04
N THR A 167 -9.53 -21.69 -3.62
CA THR A 167 -9.28 -23.14 -3.57
C THR A 167 -9.86 -23.89 -4.77
N ASP A 168 -10.42 -23.20 -5.76
CA ASP A 168 -10.87 -23.84 -7.00
C ASP A 168 -9.66 -24.09 -7.90
N ASP A 169 -9.40 -25.35 -8.26
CA ASP A 169 -8.22 -25.75 -9.04
C ASP A 169 -8.19 -25.14 -10.43
N ASN A 170 -9.35 -24.94 -11.08
CA ASN A 170 -9.41 -24.36 -12.41
C ASN A 170 -9.07 -22.87 -12.36
N VAL A 171 -9.59 -22.15 -11.36
CA VAL A 171 -9.23 -20.75 -11.10
C VAL A 171 -7.75 -20.63 -10.74
N ALA A 172 -7.28 -21.41 -9.77
CA ALA A 172 -5.88 -21.40 -9.32
C ALA A 172 -4.91 -21.69 -10.46
N GLY A 173 -5.17 -22.73 -11.27
CA GLY A 173 -4.35 -23.07 -12.44
C GLY A 173 -4.37 -21.98 -13.52
N GLY A 174 -5.52 -21.32 -13.72
CA GLY A 174 -5.63 -20.17 -14.63
C GLY A 174 -4.76 -18.99 -14.21
N PHE A 175 -4.80 -18.63 -12.92
CA PHE A 175 -3.99 -17.54 -12.36
C PHE A 175 -2.50 -17.89 -12.28
N ALA A 176 -2.15 -19.16 -12.01
CA ALA A 176 -0.76 -19.61 -12.07
C ALA A 176 -0.17 -19.47 -13.48
N LEU A 177 -0.91 -19.86 -14.52
CA LEU A 177 -0.49 -19.63 -15.90
C LEU A 177 -0.37 -18.14 -16.23
N MET A 178 -1.29 -17.30 -15.74
CA MET A 178 -1.20 -15.84 -15.88
C MET A 178 0.09 -15.29 -15.24
N ALA A 179 0.41 -15.71 -14.01
CA ALA A 179 1.62 -15.32 -13.30
C ALA A 179 2.90 -15.75 -14.03
N GLU A 180 2.93 -16.99 -14.53
CA GLU A 180 4.04 -17.52 -15.33
C GLU A 180 4.29 -16.66 -16.58
N LYS A 181 3.22 -16.33 -17.33
CA LYS A 181 3.35 -15.50 -18.53
C LYS A 181 3.69 -14.05 -18.21
N LEU A 182 3.24 -13.51 -17.07
CA LEU A 182 3.64 -12.20 -16.59
C LEU A 182 5.14 -12.16 -16.27
N ALA A 183 5.65 -13.16 -15.55
CA ALA A 183 7.07 -13.28 -15.27
C ALA A 183 7.91 -13.42 -16.56
N ALA A 184 7.39 -14.15 -17.56
CA ALA A 184 8.06 -14.29 -18.85
C ALA A 184 8.15 -12.97 -19.62
N VAL A 185 7.09 -12.17 -19.70
CA VAL A 185 7.13 -10.87 -20.37
C VAL A 185 7.99 -9.87 -19.61
N LEU A 186 8.00 -9.88 -18.27
CA LEU A 186 8.86 -9.00 -17.49
C LEU A 186 10.35 -9.28 -17.69
N ARG A 187 10.73 -10.53 -17.98
CA ARG A 187 12.12 -10.93 -18.29
C ARG A 187 12.49 -10.84 -19.77
N SER A 188 11.54 -10.63 -20.67
CA SER A 188 11.84 -10.62 -22.10
C SER A 188 12.58 -9.34 -22.49
N ASP A 189 13.51 -9.46 -23.43
CA ASP A 189 14.06 -8.31 -24.15
C ASP A 189 13.01 -7.67 -25.07
N ASP A 190 13.39 -6.57 -25.73
CA ASP A 190 12.50 -5.84 -26.62
C ASP A 190 12.16 -6.62 -27.90
N THR A 191 13.07 -7.48 -28.35
CA THR A 191 12.86 -8.37 -29.51
C THR A 191 11.70 -9.33 -29.27
N ASN A 192 11.59 -9.90 -28.06
CA ASN A 192 10.57 -10.88 -27.71
C ASN A 192 9.32 -10.26 -27.05
N LEU A 193 9.37 -8.97 -26.67
CA LEU A 193 8.33 -8.29 -25.91
C LEU A 193 6.93 -8.42 -26.53
N ALA A 194 6.80 -8.27 -27.85
CA ALA A 194 5.50 -8.35 -28.52
C ALA A 194 4.86 -9.75 -28.38
N ALA A 195 5.66 -10.81 -28.55
CA ALA A 195 5.20 -12.19 -28.47
C ALA A 195 4.84 -12.58 -27.03
N THR A 196 5.70 -12.24 -26.06
CA THR A 196 5.47 -12.53 -24.63
C THR A 196 4.31 -11.71 -24.07
N LEU A 197 4.15 -10.44 -24.48
CA LEU A 197 2.99 -9.61 -24.14
C LEU A 197 1.68 -10.21 -24.66
N LEU A 198 1.65 -10.70 -25.91
CA LEU A 198 0.46 -11.35 -26.46
C LEU A 198 0.13 -12.62 -25.66
N ALA A 199 1.13 -13.42 -25.30
CA ALA A 199 0.95 -14.62 -24.48
C ALA A 199 0.38 -14.26 -23.09
N TYR A 200 0.91 -13.21 -22.46
CA TYR A 200 0.40 -12.69 -21.19
C TYR A 200 -1.06 -12.25 -21.29
N ARG A 201 -1.41 -11.39 -22.26
CA ARG A 201 -2.78 -10.92 -22.46
C ARG A 201 -3.77 -12.07 -22.68
N LYS A 202 -3.39 -13.08 -23.46
CA LYS A 202 -4.20 -14.30 -23.65
C LYS A 202 -4.39 -15.07 -22.34
N ALA A 203 -3.32 -15.26 -21.56
CA ALA A 203 -3.39 -15.94 -20.26
C ALA A 203 -4.27 -15.17 -19.27
N ARG A 204 -4.11 -13.85 -19.16
CA ARG A 204 -4.93 -12.97 -18.32
C ARG A 204 -6.42 -13.09 -18.66
N ARG A 205 -6.79 -12.92 -19.92
CA ARG A 205 -8.20 -13.05 -20.35
C ARG A 205 -8.78 -14.42 -20.00
N ARG A 206 -8.01 -15.49 -20.23
CA ARG A 206 -8.43 -16.86 -19.88
C ARG A 206 -8.58 -17.05 -18.37
N ALA A 207 -7.70 -16.49 -17.56
CA ALA A 207 -7.79 -16.58 -16.10
C ALA A 207 -9.07 -15.90 -15.59
N PHE A 208 -9.34 -14.67 -16.03
CA PHE A 208 -10.54 -13.93 -15.63
C PHE A 208 -11.84 -14.52 -16.19
N ALA A 209 -11.82 -15.16 -17.37
CA ALA A 209 -12.99 -15.85 -17.94
C ALA A 209 -13.45 -17.07 -17.12
N ARG A 210 -12.67 -17.54 -16.15
CA ARG A 210 -13.06 -18.61 -15.20
C ARG A 210 -13.86 -18.11 -14.01
N LEU A 211 -13.90 -16.79 -13.83
CA LEU A 211 -14.58 -16.14 -12.71
C LEU A 211 -15.99 -15.72 -13.15
N ASN A 212 -16.93 -15.70 -12.20
CA ASN A 212 -18.17 -14.96 -12.41
C ASN A 212 -17.90 -13.44 -12.37
N ALA A 213 -18.88 -12.64 -12.77
CA ALA A 213 -18.71 -11.18 -12.89
C ALA A 213 -18.30 -10.50 -11.57
N ARG A 214 -18.84 -10.93 -10.42
CA ARG A 214 -18.49 -10.36 -9.11
C ARG A 214 -17.06 -10.69 -8.70
N GLN A 215 -16.67 -11.96 -8.90
CA GLN A 215 -15.31 -12.42 -8.63
C GLN A 215 -14.29 -11.74 -9.53
N ALA A 216 -14.61 -11.53 -10.82
CA ALA A 216 -13.76 -10.80 -11.75
C ALA A 216 -13.55 -9.34 -11.29
N ARG A 217 -14.63 -8.64 -10.88
CA ARG A 217 -14.52 -7.29 -10.31
C ARG A 217 -13.65 -7.26 -9.05
N TYR A 218 -13.82 -8.21 -8.14
CA TYR A 218 -12.98 -8.31 -6.95
C TYR A 218 -11.51 -8.53 -7.32
N GLY A 219 -11.21 -9.43 -8.25
CA GLY A 219 -9.85 -9.69 -8.71
C GLY A 219 -9.19 -8.45 -9.32
N GLU A 220 -9.89 -7.75 -10.22
CA GLU A 220 -9.42 -6.47 -10.78
C GLU A 220 -9.20 -5.41 -9.71
N PHE A 221 -10.13 -5.30 -8.75
CA PHE A 221 -10.01 -4.39 -7.61
C PHE A 221 -8.79 -4.69 -6.74
N GLN A 222 -8.47 -5.95 -6.47
CA GLN A 222 -7.29 -6.32 -5.67
C GLN A 222 -5.97 -6.04 -6.42
N LEU A 223 -5.93 -6.29 -7.74
CA LEU A 223 -4.78 -5.91 -8.57
C LEU A 223 -4.57 -4.40 -8.56
N TRP A 224 -5.66 -3.63 -8.69
CA TRP A 224 -5.66 -2.17 -8.65
C TRP A 224 -5.25 -1.66 -7.27
N LEU A 225 -5.84 -2.17 -6.18
CA LEU A 225 -5.66 -1.66 -4.83
C LEU A 225 -4.28 -2.02 -4.27
N GLU A 226 -4.04 -3.32 -4.07
CA GLU A 226 -2.88 -3.86 -3.34
C GLU A 226 -1.67 -4.06 -4.26
N GLY A 227 -1.93 -4.49 -5.49
CA GLY A 227 -0.89 -4.69 -6.48
C GLY A 227 -0.17 -3.40 -6.87
N ILE A 228 -0.92 -2.32 -7.13
CA ILE A 228 -0.30 -1.04 -7.47
C ILE A 228 0.31 -0.33 -6.25
N ALA A 229 -0.20 -0.57 -5.05
CA ALA A 229 0.50 -0.16 -3.83
C ALA A 229 1.87 -0.84 -3.70
N ARG A 230 1.96 -2.16 -3.96
CA ARG A 230 3.25 -2.89 -3.99
C ARG A 230 4.18 -2.39 -5.10
N TYR A 231 3.65 -2.10 -6.29
CA TYR A 231 4.44 -1.49 -7.37
C TYR A 231 4.98 -0.10 -6.96
N SER A 232 4.19 0.69 -6.25
CA SER A 232 4.57 2.03 -5.81
C SER A 232 5.78 1.99 -4.88
N GLU A 233 5.93 0.95 -4.04
CA GLU A 233 7.14 0.75 -3.25
C GLU A 233 8.39 0.63 -4.11
N ILE A 234 8.32 -0.13 -5.21
CA ILE A 234 9.44 -0.33 -6.14
C ILE A 234 9.77 1.01 -6.80
N ALA A 235 8.79 1.65 -7.43
CA ALA A 235 9.00 2.89 -8.17
C ALA A 235 9.54 4.02 -7.26
N LEU A 236 9.05 4.12 -6.03
CA LEU A 236 9.55 5.10 -5.06
C LEU A 236 10.95 4.76 -4.54
N ALA A 237 11.26 3.47 -4.31
CA ALA A 237 12.60 3.05 -3.93
C ALA A 237 13.62 3.37 -5.05
N GLU A 238 13.26 3.15 -6.31
CA GLU A 238 14.11 3.51 -7.44
C GLU A 238 14.35 5.01 -7.55
N ALA A 239 13.29 5.82 -7.45
CA ALA A 239 13.41 7.28 -7.46
C ALA A 239 14.27 7.80 -6.29
N ALA A 240 14.28 7.07 -5.16
CA ALA A 240 15.09 7.40 -3.99
C ALA A 240 16.60 7.08 -4.15
N ILE A 241 17.01 6.30 -5.16
CA ILE A 241 18.43 5.95 -5.38
C ILE A 241 19.30 7.20 -5.57
N GLU A 242 18.85 8.15 -6.40
CA GLU A 242 19.58 9.39 -6.65
C GLU A 242 19.65 10.31 -5.42
N ARG A 243 18.70 10.18 -4.49
CA ARG A 243 18.73 10.88 -3.21
C ARG A 243 19.78 10.27 -2.27
N ALA A 244 19.84 8.95 -2.20
CA ALA A 244 20.87 8.24 -1.44
C ALA A 244 22.28 8.51 -1.99
N ARG A 245 22.46 8.51 -3.32
CA ARG A 245 23.74 8.83 -3.98
C ARG A 245 24.27 10.22 -3.63
N ARG A 246 23.37 11.19 -3.43
CA ARG A 246 23.70 12.55 -2.99
C ARG A 246 23.90 12.68 -1.47
N ALA A 247 24.01 11.57 -0.75
CA ALA A 247 24.16 11.49 0.71
C ALA A 247 23.05 12.22 1.50
N GLN A 248 21.86 12.39 0.90
CA GLN A 248 20.74 13.07 1.55
C GLN A 248 19.93 12.14 2.48
N ALA A 249 20.22 10.84 2.44
CA ALA A 249 19.59 9.82 3.26
C ALA A 249 20.57 8.66 3.53
N PRO A 250 20.62 8.09 4.74
CA PRO A 250 21.53 7.00 5.10
C PRO A 250 21.01 5.60 4.73
N TYR A 251 19.98 5.49 3.88
CA TYR A 251 19.31 4.22 3.58
C TYR A 251 19.72 3.68 2.21
N ASP A 252 19.90 2.36 2.11
CA ASP A 252 20.23 1.68 0.86
C ASP A 252 18.97 1.38 0.04
N TYR A 253 18.50 2.38 -0.70
CA TYR A 253 17.36 2.24 -1.60
C TYR A 253 17.67 1.42 -2.85
N SER A 254 18.95 1.28 -3.23
CA SER A 254 19.35 0.44 -4.36
C SER A 254 19.11 -1.03 -4.05
N ALA A 255 19.59 -1.50 -2.88
CA ALA A 255 19.32 -2.86 -2.43
C ALA A 255 17.82 -3.09 -2.22
N LEU A 256 17.09 -2.12 -1.66
CA LEU A 256 15.63 -2.23 -1.50
C LEU A 256 14.91 -2.41 -2.84
N ALA A 257 15.19 -1.57 -3.83
CA ALA A 257 14.52 -1.63 -5.13
C ALA A 257 14.77 -2.98 -5.83
N VAL A 258 16.02 -3.46 -5.80
CA VAL A 258 16.39 -4.78 -6.34
C VAL A 258 15.65 -5.90 -5.59
N ASN A 259 15.66 -5.88 -4.26
CA ASN A 259 15.00 -6.90 -3.45
C ASN A 259 13.48 -6.94 -3.65
N LEU A 260 12.83 -5.77 -3.74
CA LEU A 260 11.38 -5.70 -4.00
C LEU A 260 11.03 -6.24 -5.40
N ARG A 261 11.83 -5.92 -6.41
CA ARG A 261 11.65 -6.48 -7.76
C ARG A 261 11.84 -7.99 -7.80
N ASN A 262 12.93 -8.48 -7.22
CA ASN A 262 13.23 -9.90 -7.18
C ASN A 262 12.11 -10.66 -6.46
N ARG A 263 11.60 -10.12 -5.34
CA ARG A 263 10.46 -10.70 -4.63
C ARG A 263 9.20 -10.76 -5.48
N VAL A 264 8.89 -9.74 -6.28
CA VAL A 264 7.75 -9.79 -7.21
C VAL A 264 7.96 -10.91 -8.23
N LEU A 265 9.13 -11.01 -8.85
CA LEU A 265 9.43 -12.06 -9.83
C LEU A 265 9.40 -13.46 -9.22
N GLU A 266 9.97 -13.65 -8.02
CA GLU A 266 9.97 -14.90 -7.28
C GLU A 266 8.54 -15.33 -6.92
N ASN A 267 7.70 -14.40 -6.46
CA ASN A 267 6.30 -14.67 -6.14
C ASN A 267 5.46 -15.00 -7.39
N LEU A 268 5.80 -14.43 -8.55
CA LEU A 268 5.15 -14.80 -9.82
C LEU A 268 5.62 -16.18 -10.32
N GLN A 269 6.87 -16.55 -10.07
CA GLN A 269 7.42 -17.86 -10.44
C GLN A 269 6.92 -18.99 -9.54
N ASN A 270 6.80 -18.72 -8.24
CA ASN A 270 6.30 -19.65 -7.23
C ASN A 270 4.84 -19.32 -6.87
N PHE A 271 4.05 -18.93 -7.87
CA PHE A 271 2.70 -18.45 -7.65
C PHE A 271 1.78 -19.57 -7.15
N ASP A 272 1.22 -19.37 -5.97
CA ASP A 272 0.21 -20.26 -5.39
C ASP A 272 -0.97 -19.43 -4.87
N LEU A 273 -2.11 -19.51 -5.55
CA LEU A 273 -3.34 -18.82 -5.17
C LEU A 273 -4.02 -19.48 -3.96
N GLN A 274 -3.94 -20.80 -3.85
CA GLN A 274 -4.65 -21.54 -2.80
C GLN A 274 -4.00 -21.26 -1.44
N GLN A 275 -2.66 -21.31 -1.41
CA GLN A 275 -1.88 -21.06 -0.21
C GLN A 275 -1.91 -19.58 0.19
N ASN A 276 -1.60 -18.67 -0.74
CA ASN A 276 -1.38 -17.26 -0.42
C ASN A 276 -2.65 -16.39 -0.51
N LYS A 277 -3.73 -16.92 -1.09
CA LYS A 277 -5.04 -16.27 -1.17
C LYS A 277 -4.95 -14.85 -1.72
N ARG A 278 -5.44 -13.86 -0.98
CA ARG A 278 -5.42 -12.43 -1.37
C ARG A 278 -4.01 -11.91 -1.61
N VAL A 279 -3.01 -12.43 -0.88
CA VAL A 279 -1.61 -11.97 -1.00
C VAL A 279 -1.05 -12.25 -2.40
N SER A 280 -1.59 -13.22 -3.13
CA SER A 280 -1.21 -13.51 -4.52
C SER A 280 -1.44 -12.32 -5.47
N PHE A 281 -2.43 -11.46 -5.20
CA PHE A 281 -2.70 -10.29 -6.04
C PHE A 281 -1.63 -9.20 -5.96
N TYR A 282 -0.84 -9.15 -4.88
CA TYR A 282 0.20 -8.14 -4.70
C TYR A 282 1.28 -8.27 -5.76
N ALA A 283 1.76 -9.50 -6.00
CA ALA A 283 2.79 -9.75 -7.00
C ALA A 283 2.24 -9.60 -8.43
N LEU A 284 1.01 -10.05 -8.67
CA LEU A 284 0.36 -9.91 -9.98
C LEU A 284 0.18 -8.44 -10.36
N GLY A 285 -0.49 -7.63 -9.54
CA GLY A 285 -0.72 -6.24 -9.87
C GLY A 285 0.59 -5.43 -9.88
N ALA A 286 1.56 -5.77 -9.02
CA ALA A 286 2.86 -5.12 -9.08
C ALA A 286 3.61 -5.41 -10.38
N GLY A 287 3.57 -6.68 -10.82
CA GLY A 287 4.10 -7.10 -12.11
C GLY A 287 3.40 -6.43 -13.29
N GLU A 288 2.08 -6.25 -13.21
CA GLU A 288 1.31 -5.49 -14.22
C GLU A 288 1.75 -4.02 -14.27
N GLY A 289 1.98 -3.36 -13.13
CA GLY A 289 2.54 -2.01 -13.08
C GLY A 289 3.92 -1.91 -13.74
N LEU A 290 4.82 -2.86 -13.46
CA LEU A 290 6.14 -2.96 -14.11
C LEU A 290 6.03 -3.20 -15.62
N LEU A 291 5.06 -4.01 -16.06
CA LEU A 291 4.82 -4.23 -17.48
C LEU A 291 4.30 -2.96 -18.16
N LEU A 292 3.39 -2.22 -17.51
CA LEU A 292 2.83 -0.98 -18.04
C LEU A 292 3.89 0.10 -18.25
N ASP A 293 4.91 0.17 -17.38
CA ASP A 293 6.05 1.05 -17.59
C ASP A 293 6.77 0.81 -18.93
N ARG A 294 6.80 -0.44 -19.39
CA ARG A 294 7.44 -0.82 -20.66
C ARG A 294 6.55 -0.57 -21.87
N ILE A 295 5.24 -0.82 -21.74
CA ILE A 295 4.33 -0.89 -22.91
C ILE A 295 3.44 0.34 -23.08
N ARG A 296 3.32 1.18 -22.05
CA ARG A 296 2.43 2.35 -22.05
C ARG A 296 3.01 3.46 -21.16
N PRO A 297 4.02 4.21 -21.66
CA PRO A 297 4.51 5.39 -20.97
C PRO A 297 3.34 6.32 -20.64
N ASN A 298 3.25 6.79 -19.39
CA ASN A 298 2.16 7.61 -18.82
C ASN A 298 0.89 6.88 -18.38
N TRP A 299 0.84 5.54 -18.33
CA TRP A 299 -0.33 4.81 -17.82
C TRP A 299 -0.81 5.28 -16.43
N ARG A 300 0.12 5.74 -15.58
CA ARG A 300 -0.14 6.21 -14.21
C ARG A 300 -1.13 7.39 -14.17
N THR A 301 -1.25 8.21 -15.23
CA THR A 301 -2.25 9.30 -15.29
C THR A 301 -3.67 8.79 -15.52
N GLN A 302 -3.81 7.58 -16.06
CA GLN A 302 -5.10 6.93 -16.33
C GLN A 302 -5.51 5.96 -15.21
N TYR A 303 -4.61 5.70 -14.24
CA TYR A 303 -4.82 4.71 -13.18
C TYR A 303 -6.08 4.95 -12.34
N PHE A 304 -6.36 6.19 -11.98
CA PHE A 304 -7.59 6.51 -11.23
C PHE A 304 -8.85 6.55 -12.11
N GLN A 305 -8.67 6.61 -13.44
CA GLN A 305 -9.76 6.64 -14.41
C GLN A 305 -10.15 5.24 -14.90
N SER A 306 -9.44 4.19 -14.49
CA SER A 306 -9.63 2.83 -14.98
C SER A 306 -10.74 2.04 -14.27
N GLY A 307 -11.57 2.71 -13.47
CA GLY A 307 -12.72 2.07 -12.81
C GLY A 307 -12.33 1.04 -11.75
N MET A 308 -11.27 1.31 -10.99
CA MET A 308 -10.69 0.37 -10.00
C MET A 308 -10.28 -0.99 -10.60
N ALA A 309 -9.84 -1.00 -11.85
CA ALA A 309 -9.40 -2.19 -12.55
C ALA A 309 -8.08 -1.97 -13.29
N MET A 310 -7.29 -3.04 -13.44
CA MET A 310 -6.05 -3.02 -14.20
C MET A 310 -6.26 -3.42 -15.67
N GLY A 311 -7.29 -4.21 -15.96
CA GLY A 311 -7.62 -4.68 -17.30
C GLY A 311 -7.64 -3.60 -18.38
N PRO A 312 -8.40 -2.50 -18.20
CA PRO A 312 -8.46 -1.41 -19.18
C PRO A 312 -7.10 -0.76 -19.49
N LEU A 313 -6.17 -0.79 -18.53
CA LEU A 313 -4.81 -0.25 -18.70
C LEU A 313 -3.89 -1.19 -19.47
N LEU A 314 -4.20 -2.49 -19.52
CA LEU A 314 -3.37 -3.51 -20.15
C LEU A 314 -3.83 -3.88 -21.56
N GLU A 315 -5.11 -3.69 -21.84
CA GLU A 315 -5.69 -3.86 -23.17
C GLU A 315 -5.53 -2.55 -23.95
N LYS A 316 -5.25 -2.63 -25.25
CA LYS A 316 -5.39 -1.46 -26.11
C LYS A 316 -6.90 -1.27 -26.31
N PRO A 317 -7.42 -0.03 -26.32
CA PRO A 317 -8.61 0.22 -27.12
C PRO A 317 -8.25 -0.22 -28.54
N GLU A 318 -8.95 -1.23 -29.05
CA GLU A 318 -8.90 -1.53 -30.48
C GLU A 318 -9.39 -0.32 -31.29
#